data_AF-R5JCF5-F1
#
_entry.id   AF-R5JCF5-F1
#
_cell.length_a   1.000
_cell.length_b   1.000
_cell.length_c   1.000
_cell.angle_alpha   90.00
_cell.angle_beta   90.00
_cell.angle_gamma   90.00
#
_symmetry.space_group_name_H-M   'P 1'
#
loop_
_entity.id
_entity.type
_entity.pdbx_description
1 polymer ?
#
loop_
_entity_poly.entity_id
_entity_poly.type
_entity_poly.pdbx_seq_one_letter_code
_entity_poly.pdbx_strand_id
1 'polypeptide(L)' 'MKMSGFKIFQIFQFIVFLGVSVFIFVRKVDGTGAENTFDVAFLNFSVWFGFYLFLLAIEYGIKFLGVIKKK' A
#
# COMPACT_ATOMS: atom_id res chain seq x y z
N MET A 1 -6.87 22.14 -12.21
CA MET A 1 -5.61 22.04 -11.42
C MET A 1 -4.69 21.03 -12.08
N LYS A 2 -3.43 21.40 -12.39
CA LYS A 2 -2.46 20.47 -12.96
C LYS A 2 -1.99 19.51 -11.86
N MET A 3 -2.33 18.22 -11.96
CA MET A 3 -1.84 17.23 -11.01
C MET A 3 -0.35 16.99 -11.23
N SER A 4 0.45 17.06 -10.17
CA SER A 4 1.86 16.68 -10.25
C SER A 4 1.97 15.16 -10.45
N GLY A 5 3.03 14.72 -11.13
CA GLY A 5 3.32 13.28 -11.30
C GLY A 5 3.34 12.53 -9.96
N PHE A 6 3.84 13.18 -8.91
CA PHE A 6 3.77 12.66 -7.54
C PHE A 6 2.33 12.38 -7.08
N LYS A 7 1.39 13.30 -7.32
CA LYS A 7 -0.01 13.12 -6.91
C LYS A 7 -0.69 11.98 -7.70
N ILE A 8 -0.37 11.85 -8.99
CA ILE A 8 -0.86 10.73 -9.82
C ILE A 8 -0.35 9.40 -9.27
N PHE A 9 0.93 9.33 -8.94
CA PHE A 9 1.54 8.13 -8.37
C PHE A 9 0.91 7.74 -7.03
N GLN A 10 0.67 8.72 -6.13
CA GLN A 10 -0.03 8.47 -4.85
C GLN A 10 -1.44 7.89 -5.05
N ILE A 11 -2.20 8.43 -6.01
CA ILE A 11 -3.55 7.94 -6.31
C ILE A 11 -3.50 6.51 -6.84
N PHE A 12 -2.60 6.24 -7.80
CA PHE A 12 -2.42 4.89 -8.34
C PHE A 12 -2.03 3.89 -7.24
N GLN A 13 -1.05 4.25 -6.41
CA GLN A 13 -0.60 3.42 -5.29
C GLN A 13 -1.75 3.14 -4.31
N PHE A 14 -2.58 4.14 -4.00
CA PHE A 14 -3.73 3.96 -3.12
C PHE A 14 -4.80 3.04 -3.74
N ILE A 15 -5.06 3.15 -5.04
CA ILE A 15 -5.98 2.25 -5.75
C ILE A 15 -5.49 0.80 -5.68
N VAL A 16 -4.20 0.57 -5.94
CA VAL A 16 -3.59 -0.76 -5.84
C VAL A 16 -3.68 -1.29 -4.41
N PHE A 17 -3.37 -0.45 -3.40
CA PHE A 17 -3.50 -0.80 -1.99
C PHE A 17 -4.91 -1.28 -1.64
N LEU A 18 -5.94 -0.51 -2.04
CA LEU A 18 -7.33 -0.87 -1.79
C LEU A 18 -7.75 -2.14 -2.55
N GLY A 19 -7.38 -2.26 -3.82
CA GLY A 19 -7.72 -3.42 -4.65
C GLY A 19 -7.18 -4.71 -4.06
N VAL A 20 -5.90 -4.72 -3.65
CA VAL A 20 -5.28 -5.88 -2.99
C VAL A 20 -5.88 -6.12 -1.61
N SER A 21 -6.21 -5.06 -0.86
CA SER A 21 -6.87 -5.20 0.45
C SER A 21 -8.21 -5.93 0.33
N VAL A 22 -9.08 -5.50 -0.60
CA VAL A 22 -10.35 -6.18 -0.85
C VAL A 22 -10.13 -7.62 -1.30
N PHE A 23 -9.16 -7.85 -2.19
CA PHE A 23 -8.82 -9.19 -2.66
C PHE A 23 -8.41 -10.15 -1.53
N ILE A 24 -7.65 -9.67 -0.53
CA ILE A 24 -7.23 -10.47 0.63
C ILE A 24 -8.42 -11.01 1.43
N PHE A 25 -9.50 -10.23 1.55
CA PHE A 25 -10.69 -10.63 2.32
C PHE A 25 -11.71 -11.42 1.48
N VAL A 26 -11.75 -11.22 0.15
CA VAL A 26 -12.73 -11.88 -0.74
C VAL A 26 -12.25 -13.25 -1.23
N ARG A 27 -10.94 -13.51 -1.27
CA ARG A 27 -10.40 -14.79 -1.73
C ARG A 27 -10.80 -15.94 -0.78
N LYS A 28 -11.07 -17.11 -1.37
CA LYS A 28 -11.46 -18.33 -0.63
C LYS A 28 -10.27 -19.10 -0.04
N VAL A 29 -9.11 -18.99 -0.68
CA VAL A 29 -7.89 -19.69 -0.28
C VAL A 29 -6.80 -18.70 0.10
N ASP A 30 -6.00 -19.07 1.08
CA ASP A 30 -4.96 -18.21 1.67
C ASP A 30 -3.69 -18.07 0.81
N GLY A 31 -3.58 -18.85 -0.27
CA GLY A 31 -2.43 -18.93 -1.17
C GLY A 31 -1.61 -20.21 -1.02
N THR A 32 -1.81 -20.96 0.05
CA THR A 32 -1.23 -22.30 0.27
C THR A 32 -2.18 -23.43 -0.13
N GLY A 33 -3.45 -23.09 -0.39
CA GLY A 33 -4.53 -24.04 -0.66
C GLY A 33 -5.43 -24.29 0.56
N ALA A 34 -5.09 -23.73 1.72
CA ALA A 34 -5.94 -23.75 2.90
C ALA A 34 -7.06 -22.69 2.81
N GLU A 35 -8.13 -22.91 3.59
CA GLU A 35 -9.24 -21.97 3.70
C GLU A 35 -8.76 -20.62 4.25
N ASN A 36 -9.18 -19.54 3.61
CA ASN A 36 -8.86 -18.19 4.02
C ASN A 36 -9.74 -17.77 5.22
N THR A 37 -9.32 -18.15 6.42
CA THR A 37 -9.96 -17.73 7.67
C THR A 37 -9.79 -16.23 7.90
N PHE A 38 -10.63 -15.66 8.77
CA PHE A 38 -10.57 -14.23 9.08
C PHE A 38 -9.22 -13.82 9.67
N ASP A 39 -8.64 -14.63 10.56
CA ASP A 39 -7.34 -14.35 11.18
C ASP A 39 -6.21 -14.35 10.15
N VAL A 40 -6.23 -15.29 9.22
CA VAL A 40 -5.23 -15.38 8.15
C VAL A 40 -5.38 -14.21 7.18
N ALA A 41 -6.62 -13.85 6.82
CA ALA A 41 -6.88 -12.67 5.99
C ALA A 41 -6.39 -11.39 6.69
N PHE A 42 -6.64 -11.25 7.99
CA PHE A 42 -6.19 -10.10 8.78
C PHE A 42 -4.66 -10.02 8.91
N LEU A 43 -3.98 -11.15 9.08
CA LEU A 43 -2.51 -11.20 9.10
C LEU A 43 -1.92 -10.80 7.74
N ASN A 44 -2.46 -11.33 6.64
CA ASN A 44 -2.05 -10.95 5.29
C ASN A 44 -2.30 -9.47 5.02
N PHE A 45 -3.45 -8.94 5.45
CA PHE A 45 -3.74 -7.52 5.36
C PHE A 45 -2.77 -6.67 6.18
N SER A 46 -2.39 -7.11 7.38
CA SER A 46 -1.45 -6.39 8.24
C SER A 46 -0.06 -6.28 7.61
N VAL A 47 0.44 -7.36 6.99
CA VAL A 47 1.71 -7.35 6.25
C VAL A 47 1.61 -6.42 5.03
N TRP A 48 0.53 -6.51 4.27
CA TRP A 48 0.28 -5.65 3.11
C TRP A 48 0.21 -4.16 3.50
N PHE A 49 -0.50 -3.86 4.58
CA PHE A 49 -0.62 -2.52 5.14
C PHE A 49 0.72 -1.97 5.62
N GLY A 50 1.50 -2.79 6.34
CA GLY A 50 2.85 -2.43 6.77
C GLY A 50 3.77 -2.09 5.59
N PHE A 51 3.73 -2.90 4.53
CA PHE A 51 4.48 -2.63 3.30
C PHE A 51 4.05 -1.32 2.62
N TYR A 52 2.74 -1.07 2.51
CA TYR A 52 2.22 0.18 1.96
C TYR A 52 2.68 1.41 2.76
N LEU A 53 2.62 1.35 4.10
CA LEU A 53 3.12 2.43 4.95
C LEU A 53 4.63 2.64 4.81
N PHE A 54 5.41 1.57 4.67
CA PHE A 54 6.85 1.65 4.45
C PHE A 54 7.21 2.38 3.16
N LEU A 55 6.53 2.06 2.05
CA LEU A 55 6.71 2.78 0.78
C LEU A 55 6.38 4.27 0.91
N LEU A 56 5.26 4.60 1.57
CA LEU A 56 4.91 6.00 1.85
C LEU A 56 6.00 6.68 2.68
N ALA A 57 6.50 6.05 3.74
CA ALA A 57 7.55 6.63 4.56
C ALA A 57 8.82 6.96 3.75
N ILE A 58 9.23 6.07 2.84
CA ILE A 58 10.36 6.31 1.93
C ILE A 58 10.08 7.49 1.00
N GLU A 59 8.94 7.51 0.32
CA GLU A 59 8.60 8.55 -0.67
C GLU A 59 8.53 9.94 -0.05
N TYR A 60 7.84 10.05 1.08
CA TYR A 60 7.75 11.30 1.81
C TYR A 60 9.09 11.68 2.45
N GLY A 61 9.89 10.71 2.90
CA GLY A 61 11.26 10.93 3.37
C GLY A 61 12.17 11.52 2.29
N ILE A 62 12.18 10.94 1.08
CA ILE A 62 12.95 11.45 -0.07
C ILE A 62 12.47 12.85 -0.45
N LYS A 63 11.15 13.07 -0.51
CA LYS A 63 10.59 14.38 -0.82
C LYS A 63 10.98 15.43 0.22
N PHE A 64 10.96 15.07 1.50
CA PHE A 64 11.37 15.94 2.60
C PHE A 64 12.86 16.30 2.51
N LEU A 65 13.74 15.33 2.28
CA LEU A 65 15.18 15.56 2.07
C LEU A 65 15.45 16.45 0.86
N GLY A 66 14.72 16.23 -0.25
CA GLY A 66 14.82 17.07 -1.44
C GLY A 66 14.35 18.51 -1.23
N VAL A 67 13.40 18.74 -0.31
CA VAL A 67 12.96 20.08 0.10
C VAL A 67 14.03 20.75 0.97
N ILE A 68 14.61 20.03 1.94
CA ILE A 68 15.69 20.56 2.79
C ILE A 68 16.88 21.00 1.95
N LYS A 69 17.29 20.18 0.97
CA LYS A 69 18.47 20.47 0.13
C LYS A 69 18.30 21.67 -0.83
N LYS A 70 17.07 22.18 -0.99
CA LYS A 70 16.75 23.37 -1.78
C LYS A 70 16.65 24.65 -0.96
N LYS A 71 16.64 24.55 0.37
CA LYS A 71 16.78 25.68 1.30
C LYS A 71 18.25 25.89 1.61
#